data_AF-A0A1G2I4V1-F1
#
_entry.id   AF-A0A1G2I4V1-F1
#
_cell.length_a   1.000
_cell.length_b   1.000
_cell.length_c   1.000
_cell.angle_alpha   90.00
_cell.angle_beta   90.00
_cell.angle_gamma   90.00
#
_symmetry.space_group_name_H-M   'P 1'
#
loop_
_entity.id
_entity.type
_entity.pdbx_description
1 polymer ?
#
loop_
_entity_poly.entity_id
_entity_poly.type
_entity_poly.pdbx_seq_one_letter_code
_entity_poly.pdbx_strand_id
1 'polypeptide(L)'
;MNKKLFTIGSLILLMVAPIMARATLSEPNTPNQVTGGVIDIVNTILDFIWPVFIGFAVIMFVVAGFFFLTANGEPGKLSTARTSVIWGIVGVAVGVIAFSIPYIIQKGLVDN
;
A
#
# COMPACT_ATOMS: atom_id res chain seq x y z
N MET A 1 14.04 29.48 -16.10
CA MET A 1 14.03 28.08 -15.63
C MET A 1 13.08 27.97 -14.45
N ASN A 2 11.98 27.24 -14.62
CA ASN A 2 10.91 27.20 -13.62
C ASN A 2 11.42 26.39 -12.41
N LYS A 3 11.81 27.08 -11.33
CA LYS A 3 12.43 26.46 -10.14
C LYS A 3 11.56 25.35 -9.52
N LYS A 4 10.23 25.44 -9.72
CA LYS A 4 9.25 24.41 -9.32
C LYS A 4 9.44 23.09 -10.08
N LEU A 5 9.80 23.14 -11.36
CA LEU A 5 10.02 21.96 -12.18
C LEU A 5 11.27 21.19 -11.74
N PHE A 6 12.32 21.91 -11.34
CA PHE A 6 13.54 21.32 -10.78
C PHE A 6 13.30 20.72 -9.39
N THR A 7 12.49 21.37 -8.56
CA THR A 7 12.15 20.88 -7.22
C THR A 7 11.32 19.59 -7.27
N ILE A 8 10.35 19.52 -8.20
CA ILE A 8 9.54 18.31 -8.43
C ILE A 8 10.41 17.18 -9.00
N GLY A 9 11.28 17.48 -9.96
CA GLY A 9 12.22 16.50 -10.53
C GLY A 9 13.15 15.91 -9.47
N SER A 10 13.66 16.74 -8.56
CA SER A 10 14.52 16.30 -7.45
C SER A 10 13.76 15.46 -6.41
N LEU A 11 12.48 15.78 -6.13
CA LEU A 11 11.67 15.04 -5.17
C LEU A 11 11.32 13.64 -5.70
N ILE A 12 11.01 13.54 -7.00
CA ILE A 12 10.78 12.26 -7.68
C ILE A 12 12.05 11.42 -7.64
N LEU A 13 13.22 12.01 -7.92
CA LEU A 13 14.49 11.28 -7.88
C LEU A 13 14.84 10.78 -6.46
N LEU A 14 14.53 11.57 -5.42
CA LEU A 14 14.75 11.19 -4.02
C LEU A 14 13.84 10.03 -3.59
N MET A 15 12.61 9.97 -4.10
CA MET A 15 11.69 8.86 -3.84
C MET A 15 12.07 7.58 -4.60
N VAL A 16 12.77 7.70 -5.73
CA VAL A 16 13.25 6.56 -6.53
C VAL A 16 14.61 6.02 -6.03
N ALA A 17 15.43 6.84 -5.37
CA ALA A 17 16.72 6.44 -4.79
C ALA A 17 16.66 5.21 -3.84
N PRO A 18 15.72 5.11 -2.88
CA PRO A 18 15.63 3.93 -2.01
C PRO A 18 15.23 2.66 -2.78
N ILE A 19 14.51 2.79 -3.91
CA ILE A 19 14.14 1.64 -4.75
C ILE A 19 15.39 1.03 -5.40
N MET A 20 16.32 1.87 -5.86
CA MET A 20 17.60 1.43 -6.44
C MET A 20 18.57 0.87 -5.39
N ALA A 21 18.55 1.42 -4.18
CA ALA A 21 19.45 0.99 -3.10
C ALA A 21 19.17 -0.45 -2.62
N ARG A 22 17.95 -0.96 -2.77
CA ARG A 22 17.60 -2.34 -2.37
C ARG A 22 17.95 -3.41 -3.41
N ALA A 23 18.52 -3.05 -4.56
CA ALA A 23 18.82 -3.98 -5.65
C ALA A 23 20.18 -4.72 -5.53
N THR A 24 21.02 -4.42 -4.53
CA THR A 24 22.39 -4.99 -4.43
C THR A 24 22.60 -6.02 -3.32
N LEU A 25 21.54 -6.45 -2.64
CA LEU A 25 21.62 -7.63 -1.77
C LEU A 25 21.34 -8.87 -2.59
N SER A 26 22.40 -9.44 -3.17
CA SER A 26 22.37 -10.79 -3.72
C SER A 26 22.06 -11.78 -2.58
N GLU A 27 20.80 -12.17 -2.43
CA GLU A 27 20.43 -13.35 -1.64
C GLU A 27 20.60 -14.62 -2.48
N PRO A 28 21.14 -15.70 -1.88
CA PRO A 28 21.43 -16.93 -2.58
C PRO A 28 20.13 -17.62 -3.03
N ASN A 29 20.10 -17.96 -4.32
CA ASN A 29 19.20 -18.90 -5.00
C ASN A 29 18.26 -19.70 -4.07
N THR A 30 17.02 -19.23 -3.92
CA THR A 30 15.87 -20.14 -3.76
C THR A 30 15.37 -20.50 -5.15
N PRO A 31 14.90 -21.75 -5.37
CA PRO A 31 14.49 -22.23 -6.69
C PRO A 31 13.11 -21.64 -7.03
N ASN A 32 13.07 -20.34 -7.26
CA ASN A 32 11.95 -19.66 -7.89
C ASN A 32 12.38 -18.33 -8.49
N GLN A 33 13.55 -18.32 -9.13
CA GLN A 33 14.02 -17.18 -9.90
C GLN A 33 13.27 -17.17 -11.23
N VAL A 34 12.08 -16.55 -11.28
CA VAL A 34 11.61 -15.97 -12.56
C VAL A 34 12.43 -14.71 -12.80
N THR A 35 13.68 -14.97 -13.14
CA THR A 35 14.75 -14.11 -13.62
C THR A 35 14.18 -12.87 -14.33
N GLY A 36 14.10 -11.73 -13.64
CA GLY A 36 13.89 -10.41 -14.27
C GLY A 36 12.57 -10.24 -15.03
N GLY A 37 11.55 -11.04 -14.69
CA GLY A 37 10.22 -10.94 -15.30
C GLY A 37 9.34 -9.88 -14.65
N VAL A 38 8.21 -9.56 -15.29
CA VAL A 38 7.15 -8.65 -14.81
C VAL A 38 6.79 -8.89 -13.33
N ILE A 39 6.96 -10.12 -12.84
CA ILE A 39 6.69 -10.55 -11.45
C ILE A 39 7.60 -9.85 -10.44
N ASP A 40 8.89 -9.66 -10.73
CA ASP A 40 9.83 -9.00 -9.81
C ASP A 40 9.52 -7.50 -9.68
N ILE A 41 9.12 -6.88 -10.79
CA ILE A 41 8.67 -5.49 -10.81
C ILE A 41 7.39 -5.35 -9.99
N VAL A 42 6.43 -6.26 -10.16
CA VAL A 42 5.19 -6.29 -9.40
C VAL A 42 5.44 -6.50 -7.91
N ASN A 43 6.31 -7.46 -7.53
CA ASN A 43 6.67 -7.70 -6.13
C ASN A 43 7.36 -6.47 -5.51
N THR A 44 8.28 -5.83 -6.23
CA THR A 44 8.96 -4.61 -5.76
C THR A 44 7.98 -3.46 -5.53
N ILE A 45 7.00 -3.29 -6.44
CA ILE A 45 5.94 -2.27 -6.28
C ILE A 45 5.04 -2.60 -5.09
N LEU A 46 4.68 -3.88 -4.92
CA LEU A 46 3.83 -4.33 -3.82
C LEU A 46 4.51 -4.15 -2.47
N ASP A 47 5.78 -4.53 -2.33
CA ASP A 47 6.55 -4.34 -1.09
C ASP A 47 6.70 -2.87 -0.69
N PHE A 48 6.65 -1.96 -1.67
CA PHE A 48 6.63 -0.53 -1.40
C PHE A 48 5.23 -0.01 -1.04
N ILE A 49 4.19 -0.42 -1.76
CA ILE A 49 2.83 0.12 -1.57
C ILE A 49 2.13 -0.48 -0.34
N TRP A 50 2.46 -1.71 0.04
CA TRP A 50 1.84 -2.44 1.14
C TRP A 50 2.03 -1.77 2.51
N PRO A 51 3.25 -1.41 2.95
CA PRO A 51 3.44 -0.71 4.22
C PRO A 51 2.80 0.69 4.22
N VAL A 52 2.78 1.38 3.07
CA VAL A 52 2.12 2.69 2.92
C VAL A 52 0.60 2.54 3.06
N PHE A 53 0.01 1.54 2.42
CA PHE A 53 -1.41 1.23 2.50
C PHE A 53 -1.82 0.88 3.94
N ILE A 54 -1.08 -0.02 4.60
CA ILE A 54 -1.35 -0.40 5.99
C ILE A 54 -1.22 0.81 6.92
N GLY A 55 -0.16 1.61 6.77
CA GLY A 55 0.02 2.82 7.56
C GLY A 55 -1.14 3.80 7.40
N PHE A 56 -1.59 4.03 6.17
CA PHE A 56 -2.76 4.87 5.90
C PHE A 56 -4.06 4.29 6.48
N ALA A 57 -4.27 2.98 6.33
CA ALA A 57 -5.43 2.29 6.87
C ALA A 57 -5.52 2.44 8.39
N VAL A 58 -4.41 2.24 9.11
CA VAL A 58 -4.36 2.40 10.57
C VAL A 58 -4.75 3.82 10.99
N ILE A 59 -4.22 4.86 10.31
CA ILE A 59 -4.56 6.26 10.62
C ILE A 59 -6.06 6.52 10.42
N MET A 60 -6.63 6.03 9.32
CA MET A 60 -8.08 6.14 9.06
C MET A 60 -8.93 5.45 10.13
N PHE A 61 -8.50 4.28 10.62
CA PHE A 61 -9.19 3.58 11.71
C PHE A 61 -9.14 4.37 13.03
N VAL A 62 -7.99 4.96 13.36
CA VAL A 62 -7.86 5.79 14.56
C VAL A 62 -8.80 7.00 14.49
N VAL A 63 -8.81 7.71 13.35
CA VAL A 63 -9.69 8.88 13.15
C VAL A 63 -11.17 8.47 13.24
N ALA A 64 -11.55 7.35 12.61
CA ALA A 64 -12.92 6.84 12.69
C ALA A 64 -13.32 6.49 14.14
N GLY A 65 -12.40 5.91 14.92
CA GLY A 65 -12.60 5.63 16.33
C GLY A 65 -12.84 6.89 17.16
N PHE A 66 -12.03 7.94 16.97
CA PHE A 66 -12.24 9.22 17.65
C PHE A 66 -13.56 9.90 17.26
N PHE A 67 -13.94 9.83 15.98
CA PHE A 67 -15.20 10.39 15.50
C PHE A 67 -16.40 9.67 16.12
N PHE A 68 -16.30 8.34 16.28
CA PHE A 68 -17.33 7.52 16.91
C PHE A 68 -17.49 7.85 18.41
N LEU A 69 -16.36 7.98 19.13
CA LEU A 69 -16.36 8.34 20.55
C LEU A 69 -16.85 9.77 20.80
N THR A 70 -16.56 10.71 19.89
CA THR A 70 -16.91 12.13 20.06
C THR A 70 -18.36 12.44 19.65
N ALA A 71 -19.05 11.54 18.94
CA ALA A 71 -20.38 11.79 18.39
C ALA A 71 -21.50 12.05 19.44
N ASN A 72 -21.28 11.70 20.72
CA ASN A 72 -22.12 12.09 21.88
C ASN A 72 -23.66 12.09 21.66
N GLY A 73 -24.18 11.17 20.84
CA GLY A 73 -25.61 11.03 20.58
C GLY A 73 -26.24 12.07 19.64
N GLU A 74 -25.48 12.99 19.03
CA GLU A 74 -26.02 13.93 18.04
C GLU A 74 -26.29 13.20 16.72
N PRO A 75 -27.54 13.12 16.23
CA PRO A 75 -27.93 12.24 15.13
C PRO A 75 -27.18 12.51 13.83
N GLY A 76 -26.80 13.77 13.56
CA GLY A 76 -25.99 14.14 12.40
C GLY A 76 -24.57 13.56 12.47
N LYS A 77 -23.89 13.72 13.61
CA LYS A 77 -22.52 13.21 13.82
C LYS A 77 -22.47 11.70 13.95
N LEU A 78 -23.53 11.10 14.50
CA LEU A 78 -23.67 9.64 14.60
C LEU A 78 -23.83 8.98 13.22
N SER A 79 -24.56 9.62 12.30
CA SER A 79 -24.66 9.17 10.91
C SER A 79 -23.30 9.19 10.22
N THR A 80 -22.57 10.31 10.33
CA THR A 80 -21.21 10.44 9.78
C THR A 80 -20.25 9.42 10.38
N ALA A 81 -20.29 9.19 11.69
CA ALA A 81 -19.45 8.20 12.35
C ALA A 81 -19.74 6.77 11.85
N ARG A 82 -21.01 6.39 11.67
CA ARG A 82 -21.38 5.08 11.10
C ARG A 82 -20.86 4.92 9.67
N THR A 83 -21.02 5.93 8.82
CA THR A 83 -20.50 5.90 7.45
C THR A 83 -18.98 5.77 7.44
N SER A 84 -18.28 6.48 8.34
CA SER A 84 -16.81 6.37 8.47
C SER A 84 -16.35 4.98 8.88
N VAL A 85 -17.07 4.32 9.80
CA VAL A 85 -16.77 2.94 10.22
C VAL A 85 -17.04 1.96 9.08
N ILE A 86 -18.14 2.11 8.34
CA ILE A 86 -18.44 1.28 7.17
C ILE A 86 -17.33 1.42 6.12
N TRP A 87 -16.89 2.64 5.82
CA TRP A 87 -15.76 2.86 4.91
C TRP A 87 -14.45 2.26 5.41
N GLY A 88 -14.20 2.28 6.73
CA GLY A 88 -13.07 1.58 7.34
C GLY A 88 -13.14 0.07 7.11
N ILE A 89 -14.29 -0.54 7.36
CA ILE A 89 -14.52 -1.99 7.14
C ILE A 89 -14.36 -2.35 5.66
N VAL A 90 -14.91 -1.54 4.75
CA VAL A 90 -14.75 -1.72 3.30
C VAL A 90 -13.28 -1.64 2.90
N GLY A 91 -12.51 -0.71 3.47
CA GLY A 91 -11.06 -0.60 3.24
C GLY A 91 -10.29 -1.86 3.65
N VAL A 92 -10.63 -2.46 4.79
CA VAL A 92 -10.04 -3.75 5.22
C VAL A 92 -10.42 -4.87 4.28
N ALA A 93 -11.71 -4.97 3.93
CA ALA A 93 -12.20 -6.01 3.03
C ALA A 93 -11.49 -5.95 1.67
N VAL A 94 -11.33 -4.76 1.10
CA VAL A 94 -10.58 -4.54 -0.16
C VAL A 94 -9.11 -4.90 0.01
N GLY A 95 -8.48 -4.52 1.12
CA GLY A 95 -7.08 -4.87 1.40
C GLY A 95 -6.83 -6.38 1.45
N VAL A 96 -7.73 -7.13 2.10
CA VAL A 96 -7.65 -8.60 2.19
C VAL A 96 -7.79 -9.25 0.81
N ILE A 97 -8.72 -8.76 -0.02
CA ILE A 97 -8.90 -9.25 -1.39
C ILE A 97 -7.66 -8.94 -2.24
N ALA A 98 -7.12 -7.72 -2.13
CA ALA A 98 -5.93 -7.30 -2.86
C ALA A 98 -4.71 -8.16 -2.54
N PHE A 99 -4.57 -8.63 -1.30
CA PHE A 99 -3.50 -9.55 -0.89
C PHE A 99 -3.52 -10.89 -1.66
N SER A 100 -4.69 -11.30 -2.15
CA SER A 100 -4.87 -12.60 -2.80
C SER A 100 -4.31 -12.61 -4.23
N ILE A 101 -4.32 -11.47 -4.91
CA ILE A 101 -3.90 -11.33 -6.32
C ILE A 101 -2.42 -11.71 -6.55
N PRO A 102 -1.44 -11.13 -5.83
CA PRO A 102 -0.03 -11.48 -6.05
C PRO A 102 0.28 -12.95 -5.75
N TYR A 103 -0.40 -13.54 -4.77
CA TYR A 103 -0.26 -14.96 -4.44
C TYR A 103 -0.68 -15.86 -5.61
N ILE A 104 -1.79 -15.53 -6.29
CA ILE A 104 -2.26 -16.28 -7.46
C ILE A 104 -1.32 -16.10 -8.65
N ILE A 105 -0.79 -14.89 -8.86
CA ILE A 105 0.14 -14.62 -9.97
C ILE A 105 1.46 -15.38 -9.78
N GLN A 106 2.02 -15.39 -8.57
CA GLN A 106 3.22 -16.18 -8.29
C GLN A 106 2.94 -17.66 -8.50
N LYS A 107 1.88 -18.21 -7.90
CA LYS A 107 1.62 -19.65 -8.01
C LYS A 107 1.30 -20.11 -9.44
N GLY A 108 0.54 -19.32 -10.19
CA GLY A 108 0.14 -19.66 -11.56
C GLY A 108 1.27 -19.60 -12.60
N LEU A 109 2.35 -18.87 -12.32
CA LEU A 109 3.50 -18.74 -13.21
C LEU A 109 4.69 -19.64 -12.82
N VAL A 110 4.65 -20.24 -11.63
CA VAL A 110 5.74 -21.07 -11.08
C VAL A 110 5.46 -22.56 -11.26
N ASP A 111 4.19 -22.95 -11.36
CA ASP A 111 3.76 -24.33 -11.57
C ASP A 111 3.65 -24.72 -13.08
N ASN A 112 4.08 -23.87 -14.03
CA ASN A 112 4.14 -24.14 -15.48
C ASN A 112 5.59 -24.09 -15.97
#